data_AF-A0A378KS20-F1
#
_entry.id   AF-A0A378KS20-F1
#
_cell.length_a   1.000
_cell.length_b   1.000
_cell.length_c   1.000
_cell.angle_alpha   90.00
_cell.angle_beta   90.00
_cell.angle_gamma   90.00
#
_symmetry.space_group_name_H-M   'P 1'
#
loop_
_entity.id
_entity.type
_entity.pdbx_description
1 polymer ?
#
loop_
_entity_poly.entity_id
_entity_poly.type
_entity_poly.pdbx_seq_one_letter_code
_entity_poly.pdbx_strand_id
1 'polypeptide(L)' 'MFSKSTKNGITPQDLDKAIMNLSAQEALLSQQLKDGSISQTQWQEEMQRSSSLKSSYRNNIDTLLDEQQSSYSPK' A
#
# COMPACT_ATOMS: atom_id res chain seq x y z
N MET A 1 8.26 16.73 -19.78
CA MET A 1 8.40 15.47 -19.01
C MET A 1 9.05 15.82 -17.68
N PHE A 2 8.29 15.79 -16.58
CA PHE A 2 8.82 16.08 -15.24
C PHE A 2 9.22 14.77 -14.57
N SER A 3 10.47 14.38 -14.70
CA SER A 3 11.04 13.34 -13.83
C SER A 3 11.44 13.98 -12.51
N LYS A 4 10.49 14.07 -11.57
CA LYS A 4 10.84 14.36 -10.17
C LYS A 4 11.50 13.10 -9.62
N SER A 5 12.82 13.14 -9.54
CA SER A 5 13.64 12.16 -8.82
C SER A 5 13.26 12.20 -7.34
N THR A 6 12.32 11.35 -6.93
CA THR A 6 12.10 11.05 -5.51
C THR A 6 13.36 10.34 -5.01
N LYS A 7 13.89 10.82 -3.88
CA LYS A 7 15.22 10.49 -3.35
C LYS A 7 15.45 9.00 -3.05
N ASN A 8 14.43 8.16 -3.18
CA ASN A 8 14.46 6.69 -2.99
C ASN A 8 13.84 5.88 -4.14
N GLY A 9 13.53 6.47 -5.30
CA GLY A 9 13.00 5.75 -6.47
C GLY A 9 11.58 5.16 -6.32
N ILE A 10 10.99 5.20 -5.13
CA ILE A 10 9.60 4.80 -4.88
C ILE A 10 8.68 5.96 -5.27
N THR A 11 7.69 5.66 -6.09
CA THR A 11 6.65 6.62 -6.51
C THR A 11 5.33 6.34 -5.79
N PRO A 12 4.43 7.35 -5.68
CA PRO A 12 3.06 7.11 -5.21
C PRO A 12 2.36 5.96 -5.95
N GLN A 13 2.61 5.83 -7.26
CA GLN A 13 2.05 4.77 -8.09
C GLN A 13 2.54 3.38 -7.68
N ASP A 14 3.77 3.25 -7.16
CA ASP A 14 4.28 1.97 -6.66
C ASP A 14 3.59 1.58 -5.35
N LEU A 15 3.30 2.56 -4.49
CA LEU A 15 2.55 2.35 -3.25
C LEU A 15 1.09 1.97 -3.54
N ASP A 16 0.46 2.59 -4.53
CA ASP A 16 -0.90 2.22 -4.98
C ASP A 16 -0.94 0.78 -5.49
N LYS A 17 0.06 0.35 -6.27
CA LYS A 17 0.19 -1.05 -6.69
C LYS A 17 0.32 -2.00 -5.51
N ALA A 18 1.10 -1.62 -4.49
CA ALA A 18 1.23 -2.43 -3.28
C ALA A 18 -0.12 -2.55 -2.54
N ILE A 19 -0.92 -1.48 -2.45
CA ILE A 19 -2.26 -1.50 -1.86
C ILE A 19 -3.21 -2.43 -2.64
N MET A 20 -3.15 -2.42 -3.97
CA MET A 20 -3.93 -3.35 -4.81
C MET A 20 -3.53 -4.80 -4.56
N ASN A 21 -2.23 -5.09 -4.50
CA ASN A 21 -1.72 -6.43 -4.20
C ASN A 21 -2.16 -6.93 -2.82
N LEU A 22 -2.13 -6.07 -1.80
CA LEU A 22 -2.64 -6.40 -0.46
C LEU A 22 -4.14 -6.73 -0.50
N SER A 23 -4.93 -6.05 -1.33
CA SER A 23 -6.35 -6.37 -1.52
C SER A 23 -6.57 -7.71 -2.21
N ALA A 24 -5.72 -8.06 -3.18
CA ALA A 24 -5.74 -9.39 -3.80
C ALA A 24 -5.34 -10.49 -2.79
N GLN A 25 -4.37 -10.20 -1.92
CA GLN A 25 -3.95 -11.12 -0.86
C GLN A 25 -5.07 -11.36 0.16
N GLU A 26 -5.83 -10.33 0.53
CA GLU A 26 -7.00 -10.49 1.40
C GLU A 26 -8.09 -11.39 0.79
N ALA A 27 -8.32 -11.25 -0.52
CA ALA A 27 -9.25 -12.12 -1.24
C ALA A 27 -8.76 -13.58 -1.26
N LEU A 28 -7.46 -13.79 -1.46
CA LEU A 28 -6.85 -15.13 -1.41
C LEU A 28 -6.98 -15.75 0.00
N LEU A 29 -6.64 -15.00 1.04
CA LEU A 29 -6.76 -15.44 2.43
C LEU A 29 -8.21 -15.80 2.78
N SER A 30 -9.17 -15.02 2.28
CA SER A 30 -10.59 -15.32 2.47
C SER A 30 -11.01 -16.62 1.78
N GLN A 31 -10.39 -16.97 0.66
CA GLN A 31 -10.60 -18.25 0.00
C GLN A 31 -9.93 -19.40 0.78
N GLN A 32 -8.70 -19.18 1.26
CA GLN A 32 -7.96 -20.15 2.08
C GLN A 32 -8.65 -20.45 3.42
N LEU A 33 -9.37 -19.47 3.97
CA LEU A 33 -10.20 -19.71 5.14
C LEU A 33 -11.41 -20.60 4.80
N LYS A 34 -12.03 -20.38 3.64
CA LYS A 34 -13.20 -21.15 3.18
C LYS A 34 -12.84 -22.59 2.83
N ASP A 35 -11.68 -22.81 2.22
CA ASP A 35 -11.20 -24.16 1.89
C ASP A 35 -10.52 -24.88 3.06
N GLY A 36 -10.31 -24.18 4.18
CA GLY A 36 -9.75 -24.72 5.41
C GLY A 36 -8.22 -24.84 5.41
N SER A 37 -7.53 -24.29 4.41
CA SER A 37 -6.07 -24.28 4.32
C SER A 37 -5.40 -23.42 5.40
N ILE A 38 -6.13 -22.48 5.99
CA ILE A 38 -5.67 -21.66 7.12
C ILE A 38 -6.71 -21.64 8.24
N SER A 39 -6.23 -21.43 9.47
CA SER A 39 -7.12 -21.23 10.63
C SER A 39 -7.76 -19.84 10.62
N GLN A 40 -8.90 -19.72 11.32
CA GLN A 40 -9.56 -18.44 11.56
C GLN A 40 -8.62 -17.41 12.19
N THR A 41 -7.79 -17.82 13.15
CA THR A 41 -6.82 -16.95 13.84
C THR A 41 -5.78 -16.41 12.86
N GLN A 42 -5.18 -17.28 12.04
CA GLN A 42 -4.22 -16.86 11.02
C GLN A 42 -4.84 -15.90 10.00
N TRP A 43 -6.07 -16.16 9.58
CA TRP A 43 -6.81 -15.26 8.71
C TRP A 43 -7.00 -13.88 9.35
N GLN A 44 -7.42 -13.82 10.62
CA GLN A 44 -7.63 -12.55 11.34
C GLN A 44 -6.34 -11.75 11.51
N GLU A 45 -5.24 -12.41 11.90
CA GLU A 45 -3.93 -11.77 12.05
C GLU A 45 -3.45 -11.16 10.72
N GLU A 46 -3.61 -11.91 9.62
CA GLU A 46 -3.21 -11.44 8.29
C GLU A 46 -4.11 -10.31 7.76
N MET A 47 -5.42 -10.34 8.03
CA MET A 47 -6.31 -9.22 7.73
C MET A 47 -5.89 -7.95 8.48
N GLN A 48 -5.59 -8.07 9.78
CA GLN A 48 -5.16 -6.94 10.60
C GLN A 48 -3.82 -6.37 10.11
N ARG A 49 -2.88 -7.26 9.76
CA ARG A 49 -1.59 -6.88 9.20
C ARG A 49 -1.76 -6.13 7.88
N SER A 50 -2.57 -6.66 6.97
CA SER A 50 -2.87 -6.02 5.68
C SER A 50 -3.48 -4.63 5.85
N SER A 51 -4.49 -4.49 6.74
CA SER A 51 -5.12 -3.20 7.03
C SER A 51 -4.12 -2.15 7.54
N SER A 52 -3.21 -2.57 8.42
CA SER A 52 -2.16 -1.71 8.96
C SER A 52 -1.19 -1.26 7.87
N LEU A 53 -0.75 -2.17 7.00
CA LEU A 53 0.12 -1.87 5.86
C LEU A 53 -0.54 -0.92 4.85
N LYS A 54 -1.81 -1.15 4.49
CA LYS A 54 -2.56 -0.25 3.59
C LYS A 54 -2.64 1.16 4.14
N SER A 55 -2.87 1.30 5.44
CA SER A 55 -2.94 2.61 6.12
C SER A 55 -1.59 3.32 6.05
N SER A 56 -0.49 2.63 6.35
CA SER A 56 0.86 3.19 6.25
C SER A 56 1.22 3.59 4.81
N TYR A 57 0.85 2.81 3.81
CA TYR A 57 1.09 3.15 2.41
C TYR A 57 0.29 4.36 1.94
N ARG A 58 -0.95 4.52 2.38
CA ARG A 58 -1.75 5.73 2.11
C ARG A 58 -1.10 6.97 2.73
N ASN A 59 -0.69 6.90 3.99
CA ASN A 59 0.00 8.01 4.65
C ASN A 59 1.31 8.38 3.92
N ASN A 60 2.05 7.38 3.43
CA ASN A 60 3.26 7.62 2.65
C ASN A 60 2.96 8.26 1.29
N ILE A 61 1.85 7.89 0.64
CA ILE A 61 1.39 8.55 -0.60
C ILE A 61 1.13 10.03 -0.33
N ASP A 62 0.33 10.34 0.70
CA ASP A 62 -0.01 11.72 1.06
C ASP A 62 1.26 12.53 1.36
N THR A 63 2.19 11.96 2.13
CA THR A 63 3.49 12.59 2.44
C THR A 63 4.31 12.87 1.17
N LEU A 64 4.39 11.90 0.25
CA LEU A 64 5.12 12.06 -1.01
C LEU A 64 4.47 13.10 -1.93
N LEU A 65 3.15 13.22 -1.92
CA LEU A 65 2.44 14.24 -2.69
C LEU A 65 2.67 15.65 -2.10
N ASP A 66 2.65 15.79 -0.79
CA ASP A 66 2.95 17.05 -0.09
C ASP A 66 4.40 17.52 -0.32
N GLU A 67 5.37 16.58 -0.27
CA GLU A 67 6.77 16.85 -0.62
C GLU A 67 6.93 17.28 -2.09
N GLN A 68 6.14 16.70 -3.00
CA GLN A 68 6.16 17.10 -4.41
C GLN A 68 5.58 18.51 -4.62
N GLN A 69 4.54 18.91 -3.88
CA GLN A 69 3.95 20.25 -3.99
C GLN A 69 4.87 21.34 -3.41
N SER A 70 5.47 21.10 -2.24
CA SER A 70 6.38 22.06 -1.58
C SER A 70 7.65 22.36 -2.38
N SER A 71 8.10 21.44 -3.25
CA SER A 71 9.23 21.66 -4.15
C SER A 71 8.90 22.48 -5.41
N TYR A 72 7.65 22.91 -5.61
CA TYR A 72 7.26 23.70 -6.78
C TYR A 72 7.19 25.20 -6.45
N SER A 73 8.31 25.92 -6.65
CA SER A 73 8.30 27.39 -6.75
C SER A 73 8.11 27.78 -8.23
N PRO A 74 7.03 28.48 -8.61
CA PRO A 74 6.93 29.07 -9.93
C PRO A 74 7.95 30.21 -10.04
N LYS A 75 8.73 30.23 -11.11
CA LYS A 75 9.53 31.39 -11.53
C LYS A 75 8.71 32.26 -12.47
#